data_AF-A0A239P6W4-F1
#
_entry.id   AF-A0A239P6W4-F1
#
_cell.length_a   1.000
_cell.length_b   1.000
_cell.length_c   1.000
_cell.angle_alpha   90.00
_cell.angle_beta   90.00
_cell.angle_gamma   90.00
#
_symmetry.space_group_name_H-M   'P 1'
#
loop_
_entity.id
_entity.type
_entity.pdbx_description
1 polymer ?
#
loop_
_entity_poly.entity_id
_entity_poly.type
_entity_poly.pdbx_seq_one_letter_code
_entity_poly.pdbx_strand_id
1 'polypeptide(L)'
;MAGRSGGGFGDLPRTPVAPVLWLAFAILAVISFGCGLIGLEQYLRENPDLGYSGQPLDILYYALQLFVLGSPPLDAGGPFPAILDFARFAAPTVTAYALIEASRLLFASEIRKLRARTARGHVIVVGDTLVATTLARRLRQAGDQVVTVPSKATEAGPAPRVAGAARDPDILRAASVGRARAVYACTDDSAANTAIALAAARPRRNGSALAVYAQVADPEVCAALQARLLSAPTRRGRRLDFFNIDDLAARHLVAREPLTLPGARPPTIAILGATAFGRAVLVELARQWRIRDPAAEPLPIEIVDPTAGAAVTHLTERYPFLTRVCKITPHDYDLERLLATPSDGPVPDRVFICYDDEQQALKAALTAEQVWPGEPGSVVVRLDRLASLREAFDGGDRVLDELSGTLRLFGVVHAACDPALIGDDLVERLARVIHERYVLDLTGRGASGPALVPWDDLPDRLRLTNRAQAEDIGRKLRAIGCTLSPRVGPGREHVLADAEVERLAVMEHERWRQDRVGQGWRFAAERDDEHKLHPAMAAWPALRDEMRTRNLDEIRQLPAILADAGFRIVRLRTP
;
A
#
# COMPACT_ATOMS: atom_id res chain seq x y z
N MET A 1 24.37 26.19 -5.90
CA MET A 1 24.07 27.21 -6.92
C MET A 1 23.25 26.59 -8.04
N ALA A 2 22.26 27.34 -8.53
CA ALA A 2 21.28 27.03 -9.58
C ALA A 2 20.24 25.93 -9.27
N GLY A 3 19.21 26.34 -8.53
CA GLY A 3 17.98 25.58 -8.33
C GLY A 3 17.10 25.55 -9.59
N ARG A 4 16.47 24.40 -9.83
CA ARG A 4 15.30 24.26 -10.71
C ARG A 4 14.08 24.06 -9.83
N SER A 5 13.34 25.14 -9.62
CA SER A 5 12.00 25.17 -9.05
C SER A 5 11.02 24.48 -10.01
N GLY A 6 10.79 23.19 -9.80
CA GLY A 6 9.65 22.48 -10.38
C GLY A 6 8.40 22.88 -9.60
N GLY A 7 7.48 23.60 -10.25
CA GLY A 7 6.25 24.09 -9.65
C GLY A 7 5.43 22.96 -9.02
N GLY A 8 5.41 22.95 -7.68
CA GLY A 8 4.52 22.12 -6.89
C GLY A 8 3.08 22.59 -7.12
N PHE A 9 2.28 21.73 -7.75
CA PHE A 9 0.83 21.88 -7.74
C PHE A 9 0.30 20.97 -6.65
N GLY A 10 0.18 21.53 -5.45
CA GLY A 10 -0.84 21.05 -4.53
C GLY A 10 -2.18 21.06 -5.25
N ASP A 11 -3.09 20.19 -4.83
CA ASP A 11 -4.51 20.53 -4.93
C ASP A 11 -4.60 22.02 -4.59
N LEU A 12 -5.12 22.82 -5.52
CA LEU A 12 -5.43 24.22 -5.22
C LEU A 12 -6.05 24.15 -3.83
N PRO A 13 -5.49 24.86 -2.82
CA PRO A 13 -6.20 24.94 -1.57
C PRO A 13 -7.62 25.31 -1.98
N ARG A 14 -8.62 24.67 -1.37
CA ARG A 14 -9.95 25.28 -1.34
C ARG A 14 -9.79 26.55 -0.52
N THR A 15 -9.02 27.51 -1.04
CA THR A 15 -8.94 28.86 -0.57
C THR A 15 -10.39 29.33 -0.63
N PRO A 16 -10.90 29.97 0.43
CA PRO A 16 -12.24 30.55 0.41
C PRO A 16 -12.41 31.63 -0.68
N VAL A 17 -11.37 31.90 -1.47
CA VAL A 17 -11.41 32.77 -2.66
C VAL A 17 -12.49 32.33 -3.64
N ALA A 18 -12.73 31.03 -3.87
CA ALA A 18 -13.77 30.60 -4.82
C ALA A 18 -15.21 31.03 -4.42
N PRO A 19 -15.68 30.78 -3.18
CA PRO A 19 -16.98 31.28 -2.75
C PRO A 19 -17.03 32.82 -2.61
N VAL A 20 -15.92 33.47 -2.21
CA VAL A 20 -15.86 34.93 -2.09
C VAL A 20 -15.92 35.63 -3.45
N LEU A 21 -15.21 35.12 -4.47
CA LEU A 21 -15.25 35.67 -5.83
C LEU A 21 -16.63 35.46 -6.46
N TRP A 22 -17.23 34.28 -6.27
CA TRP A 22 -18.57 33.98 -6.74
C TRP A 22 -19.60 34.94 -6.12
N LEU A 23 -19.50 35.17 -4.81
CA LEU A 23 -20.35 36.14 -4.11
C LEU A 23 -20.13 37.57 -4.61
N ALA A 24 -18.87 37.97 -4.85
CA ALA A 24 -18.55 39.30 -5.37
C ALA A 24 -19.15 39.53 -6.78
N PHE A 25 -19.07 38.54 -7.67
CA PHE A 25 -19.69 38.63 -9.00
C PHE A 25 -21.22 38.56 -8.96
N ALA A 26 -21.81 37.82 -8.02
CA ALA A 26 -23.25 37.83 -7.81
C ALA A 26 -23.74 39.20 -7.32
N ILE A 27 -23.01 39.82 -6.38
CA ILE A 27 -23.28 41.19 -5.92
C ILE A 27 -23.11 42.17 -7.08
N LEU A 28 -22.02 42.06 -7.85
CA LEU A 28 -21.79 42.91 -9.03
C LEU A 28 -22.90 42.77 -10.08
N ALA A 29 -23.47 41.57 -10.26
CA ALA A 29 -24.60 41.33 -11.14
C ALA A 29 -25.85 42.11 -10.70
N VAL A 30 -26.18 42.03 -9.40
CA VAL A 30 -27.33 42.73 -8.82
C VAL A 30 -27.13 44.25 -8.89
N ILE A 31 -25.94 44.74 -8.52
CA ILE A 31 -25.60 46.17 -8.59
C ILE A 31 -25.66 46.65 -10.04
N SER A 32 -25.02 45.94 -10.97
CA SER A 32 -25.02 46.32 -12.39
C SER A 32 -26.43 46.33 -12.98
N PHE A 33 -27.28 45.38 -12.60
CA PHE A 33 -28.66 45.34 -13.06
C PHE A 33 -29.50 46.50 -12.49
N GLY A 34 -29.37 46.78 -11.19
CA GLY A 34 -30.02 47.92 -10.56
C GLY A 34 -29.55 49.26 -11.15
N CYS A 35 -28.25 49.41 -11.37
CA CYS A 35 -27.66 50.57 -12.05
C CYS A 35 -28.16 50.71 -13.48
N GLY A 36 -28.34 49.60 -14.20
CA GLY A 36 -28.91 49.57 -15.55
C GLY A 36 -30.36 50.05 -15.57
N LEU A 37 -31.21 49.55 -14.67
CA LEU A 37 -32.62 49.96 -14.56
C LEU A 37 -32.76 51.46 -14.27
N ILE A 38 -32.08 51.95 -13.23
CA ILE A 38 -32.13 53.36 -12.81
C ILE A 38 -31.53 54.26 -13.89
N GLY A 39 -30.41 53.83 -14.48
CA GLY A 39 -29.70 54.60 -15.51
C GLY A 39 -30.47 54.71 -16.82
N LEU A 40 -31.11 53.64 -17.27
CA LEU A 40 -31.97 53.65 -18.47
C LEU A 40 -33.23 54.48 -18.24
N GLU A 41 -33.85 54.39 -17.07
CA GLU A 41 -35.00 55.21 -16.72
C GLU A 41 -34.64 56.71 -16.72
N GLN A 42 -33.51 57.08 -16.11
CA GLN A 42 -33.01 58.45 -16.13
C GLN A 42 -32.72 58.92 -17.57
N TYR A 43 -31.98 58.14 -18.33
CA TYR A 43 -31.57 58.47 -19.70
C TYR A 43 -32.77 58.67 -20.64
N LEU A 44 -33.78 57.81 -20.55
CA LEU A 44 -35.00 57.92 -21.38
C LEU A 44 -35.91 59.09 -20.96
N ARG A 45 -35.94 59.46 -19.68
CA ARG A 45 -36.65 60.68 -19.23
C ARG A 45 -35.95 61.95 -19.69
N GLU A 46 -34.63 61.98 -19.68
CA GLU A 46 -33.82 63.13 -20.12
C GLU A 46 -33.82 63.28 -21.65
N ASN A 47 -34.10 62.20 -22.40
CA ASN A 47 -34.09 62.17 -23.86
C ASN A 47 -35.41 61.57 -24.44
N PRO A 48 -36.55 62.27 -24.30
CA PRO A 48 -37.85 61.76 -24.74
C PRO A 48 -37.97 61.61 -26.27
N ASP A 49 -37.15 62.33 -27.05
CA ASP A 49 -37.20 62.34 -28.51
C ASP A 49 -36.57 61.11 -29.18
N LEU A 50 -35.97 60.20 -28.40
CA LEU A 50 -35.27 59.01 -28.92
C LEU A 50 -36.20 57.92 -29.48
N GLY A 51 -37.51 58.04 -29.28
CA GLY A 51 -38.49 57.08 -29.81
C GLY A 51 -38.50 55.72 -29.12
N TYR A 52 -37.82 55.57 -27.98
CA TYR A 52 -37.86 54.36 -27.15
C TYR A 52 -38.88 54.50 -26.01
N SER A 53 -39.51 53.38 -25.65
CA SER A 53 -40.54 53.37 -24.60
C SER A 53 -39.92 53.46 -23.21
N GLY A 54 -40.43 54.38 -22.40
CA GLY A 54 -40.11 54.49 -20.96
C GLY A 54 -40.98 53.61 -20.06
N GLN A 55 -41.74 52.67 -20.62
CA GLN A 55 -42.56 51.75 -19.82
C GLN A 55 -41.65 50.85 -18.96
N PRO A 56 -42.07 50.47 -17.74
CA PRO A 56 -41.24 49.67 -16.83
C PRO A 56 -40.76 48.33 -17.42
N LEU A 57 -41.59 47.69 -18.25
CA LEU A 57 -41.23 46.42 -18.91
C LEU A 57 -40.19 46.60 -20.02
N ASP A 58 -40.21 47.73 -20.72
CA ASP A 58 -39.24 48.02 -21.77
C ASP A 58 -37.88 48.39 -21.15
N ILE A 59 -37.87 49.17 -20.07
CA ILE A 59 -36.64 49.46 -19.29
C ILE A 59 -36.03 48.17 -18.75
N LEU A 60 -36.86 47.25 -18.24
CA LEU A 60 -36.43 45.92 -17.81
C LEU A 60 -35.77 45.14 -18.97
N TYR A 61 -36.39 45.14 -20.14
CA TYR A 61 -35.86 44.50 -21.33
C TYR A 61 -34.51 45.10 -21.76
N TYR A 62 -34.42 46.43 -21.83
CA TYR A 62 -33.19 47.14 -22.18
C TYR A 62 -32.05 46.90 -21.17
N ALA A 63 -32.37 46.78 -19.88
CA ALA A 63 -31.40 46.47 -18.83
C ALA A 63 -30.88 45.02 -18.92
N LEU A 64 -31.73 44.07 -19.31
CA LEU A 64 -31.30 42.69 -19.60
C LEU A 64 -30.37 42.63 -20.80
N GLN A 65 -30.63 43.42 -21.84
CA GLN A 65 -29.79 43.42 -23.04
C GLN A 65 -28.35 43.91 -22.76
N LEU A 66 -28.14 44.79 -21.77
CA LEU A 66 -26.80 45.25 -21.35
C LEU A 66 -25.84 44.08 -21.05
N PHE A 67 -26.35 42.94 -20.57
CA PHE A 67 -25.55 41.74 -20.31
C PHE A 67 -24.99 41.07 -21.58
N VAL A 68 -25.50 41.43 -22.76
CA VAL A 68 -25.12 40.89 -24.07
C VAL A 68 -24.40 41.96 -24.92
N LEU A 69 -23.81 42.98 -24.31
CA LEU A 69 -23.08 44.07 -24.99
C LEU A 69 -23.93 44.91 -25.96
N GLY A 70 -25.24 44.99 -25.74
CA GLY A 70 -26.12 45.82 -26.57
C GLY A 70 -27.32 46.33 -25.80
N SER A 71 -27.85 47.50 -26.16
CA SER A 71 -29.12 48.00 -25.65
C SER A 71 -29.58 49.09 -26.61
N PRO A 72 -30.74 48.94 -27.29
CA PRO A 72 -31.16 49.85 -28.36
C PRO A 72 -31.13 51.34 -27.97
N PRO A 73 -31.52 51.77 -26.74
CA PRO A 73 -31.41 53.17 -26.34
C PRO A 73 -29.99 53.75 -26.37
N LEU A 74 -28.96 52.91 -26.18
CA LEU A 74 -27.57 53.33 -26.16
C LEU A 74 -27.00 53.59 -27.57
N ASP A 75 -27.65 53.08 -28.62
CA ASP A 75 -27.24 53.29 -30.02
C ASP A 75 -27.45 54.74 -30.47
N ALA A 76 -28.31 55.48 -29.76
CA ALA A 76 -28.58 56.89 -30.01
C ALA A 76 -27.43 57.84 -29.59
N GLY A 77 -26.41 57.33 -28.89
CA GLY A 77 -25.24 58.10 -28.48
C GLY A 77 -25.39 58.80 -27.12
N GLY A 78 -24.26 59.20 -26.52
CA GLY A 78 -24.24 59.85 -25.20
C GLY A 78 -24.52 61.37 -25.23
N PRO A 79 -24.47 62.04 -24.06
CA PRO A 79 -23.87 61.60 -22.81
C PRO A 79 -24.77 60.67 -21.97
N PHE A 80 -24.18 59.63 -21.38
CA PHE A 80 -24.89 58.70 -20.51
C PHE A 80 -24.78 59.11 -19.04
N PRO A 81 -25.82 58.89 -18.21
CA PRO A 81 -25.71 58.99 -16.76
C PRO A 81 -24.59 58.09 -16.23
N ALA A 82 -23.81 58.55 -15.24
CA ALA A 82 -22.67 57.81 -14.69
C ALA A 82 -23.05 56.41 -14.19
N ILE A 83 -24.27 56.25 -13.66
CA ILE A 83 -24.80 54.96 -13.20
C ILE A 83 -25.07 53.99 -14.37
N LEU A 84 -25.50 54.51 -15.52
CA LEU A 84 -25.69 53.73 -16.74
C LEU A 84 -24.35 53.35 -17.38
N ASP A 85 -23.38 54.27 -17.38
CA ASP A 85 -22.04 53.99 -17.92
C ASP A 85 -21.31 52.92 -17.10
N PHE A 86 -21.49 52.90 -15.77
CA PHE A 86 -21.03 51.78 -14.94
C PHE A 86 -21.68 50.45 -15.36
N ALA A 87 -23.01 50.41 -15.48
CA ALA A 87 -23.74 49.21 -15.87
C ALA A 87 -23.36 48.69 -17.27
N ARG A 88 -23.05 49.61 -18.21
CA ARG A 88 -22.62 49.30 -19.58
C ARG A 88 -21.37 48.43 -19.62
N PHE A 89 -20.46 48.58 -18.66
CA PHE A 89 -19.24 47.76 -18.57
C PHE A 89 -19.37 46.62 -17.56
N ALA A 90 -20.07 46.83 -16.45
CA ALA A 90 -20.21 45.82 -15.41
C ALA A 90 -21.07 44.63 -15.87
N ALA A 91 -22.19 44.85 -16.58
CA ALA A 91 -23.10 43.78 -16.99
C ALA A 91 -22.44 42.78 -17.96
N PRO A 92 -21.77 43.21 -19.06
CA PRO A 92 -21.00 42.30 -19.91
C PRO A 92 -19.89 41.54 -19.18
N THR A 93 -19.23 42.19 -18.21
CA THR A 93 -18.15 41.58 -17.43
C THR A 93 -18.66 40.41 -16.58
N VAL A 94 -19.85 40.56 -16.00
CA VAL A 94 -20.54 39.48 -15.27
C VAL A 94 -20.88 38.32 -16.22
N THR A 95 -21.42 38.59 -17.40
CA THR A 95 -21.72 37.56 -18.41
C THR A 95 -20.46 36.83 -18.87
N ALA A 96 -19.37 37.56 -19.12
CA ALA A 96 -18.09 36.99 -19.51
C ALA A 96 -17.52 36.07 -18.43
N TYR A 97 -17.57 36.48 -17.16
CA TYR A 97 -17.16 35.64 -16.03
C TYR A 97 -18.01 34.38 -15.92
N ALA A 98 -19.34 34.50 -16.02
CA ALA A 98 -20.25 33.36 -15.97
C ALA A 98 -19.97 32.35 -17.11
N LEU A 99 -19.68 32.85 -18.31
CA LEU A 99 -19.31 32.03 -19.47
C LEU A 99 -17.95 31.33 -19.26
N ILE A 100 -16.96 32.02 -18.68
CA ILE A 100 -15.66 31.46 -18.36
C ILE A 100 -15.79 30.36 -17.31
N GLU A 101 -16.57 30.56 -16.24
CA GLU A 101 -16.80 29.53 -15.22
C GLU A 101 -17.58 28.32 -15.77
N ALA A 102 -18.64 28.56 -16.55
CA ALA A 102 -19.35 27.48 -17.23
C ALA A 102 -18.42 26.68 -18.16
N SER A 103 -17.57 27.37 -18.93
CA SER A 103 -16.58 26.74 -19.80
C SER A 103 -15.53 25.97 -18.99
N ARG A 104 -15.04 26.53 -17.88
CA ARG A 104 -14.07 25.88 -16.99
C ARG A 104 -14.65 24.57 -16.44
N LEU A 105 -15.92 24.54 -16.04
CA LEU A 105 -16.59 23.32 -15.56
C LEU A 105 -16.71 22.26 -16.66
N LEU A 106 -17.09 22.67 -17.88
CA LEU A 106 -17.20 21.77 -19.03
C LEU A 106 -15.83 21.20 -19.46
N PHE A 107 -14.81 22.06 -19.58
CA PHE A 107 -13.46 21.67 -20.04
C PHE A 107 -12.56 21.08 -18.95
N ALA A 108 -12.88 21.23 -17.65
CA ALA A 108 -12.09 20.64 -16.57
C ALA A 108 -11.99 19.11 -16.69
N SER A 109 -13.00 18.46 -17.27
CA SER A 109 -12.98 17.03 -17.56
C SER A 109 -11.96 16.68 -18.67
N GLU A 110 -11.96 17.41 -19.77
CA GLU A 110 -11.07 17.22 -20.92
C GLU A 110 -9.62 17.60 -20.64
N ILE A 111 -9.39 18.68 -19.89
CA ILE A 111 -8.06 19.08 -19.43
C ILE A 111 -7.45 18.00 -18.53
N ARG A 112 -8.25 17.37 -17.64
CA ARG A 112 -7.78 16.25 -16.81
C ARG A 112 -7.41 15.02 -17.65
N LYS A 113 -8.18 14.69 -18.69
CA LYS A 113 -7.85 13.59 -19.61
C LYS A 113 -6.57 13.88 -20.39
N LEU A 114 -6.40 15.10 -20.89
CA LEU A 114 -5.19 15.51 -21.60
C LEU A 114 -3.96 15.49 -20.70
N ARG A 115 -4.09 15.95 -19.44
CA ARG A 115 -3.03 15.87 -18.42
C ARG A 115 -2.67 14.44 -18.08
N ALA A 116 -3.64 13.55 -17.90
CA ALA A 116 -3.39 12.13 -17.66
C ALA A 116 -2.67 11.46 -18.85
N ARG A 117 -3.05 11.81 -20.09
CA ARG A 117 -2.40 11.31 -21.31
C ARG A 117 -0.97 11.81 -21.49
N THR A 118 -0.66 13.01 -21.01
CA THR A 118 0.67 13.63 -21.15
C THR A 118 1.62 13.35 -19.98
N ALA A 119 1.11 12.83 -18.85
CA ALA A 119 1.89 12.47 -17.67
C ALA A 119 3.00 11.45 -17.96
N ARG A 120 4.10 11.57 -17.22
CA ARG A 120 5.31 10.73 -17.30
C ARG A 120 5.86 10.51 -15.90
N GLY A 121 6.38 9.31 -15.63
CA GLY A 121 6.93 8.97 -14.32
C GLY A 121 5.88 8.93 -13.20
N HIS A 122 4.59 9.01 -13.53
CA HIS A 122 3.49 9.00 -12.59
C HIS A 122 3.17 7.60 -12.07
N VAL A 123 2.40 7.55 -11.00
CA VAL A 123 1.86 6.33 -10.39
C VAL A 123 0.38 6.23 -10.72
N ILE A 124 -0.09 5.05 -11.11
CA ILE A 124 -1.50 4.76 -11.35
C ILE A 124 -2.03 3.97 -10.16
N VAL A 125 -3.12 4.43 -9.55
CA VAL A 125 -3.84 3.68 -8.51
C VAL A 125 -5.23 3.36 -9.03
N VAL A 126 -5.52 2.08 -9.19
CA VAL A 126 -6.81 1.56 -9.67
C VAL A 126 -7.62 1.11 -8.47
N GLY A 127 -8.80 1.67 -8.29
CA GLY A 127 -9.67 1.39 -7.17
C GLY A 127 -10.31 2.64 -6.58
N ASP A 128 -11.41 2.43 -5.87
CA ASP A 128 -12.16 3.40 -5.06
C ASP A 128 -12.30 2.93 -3.60
N THR A 129 -11.58 1.86 -3.22
CA THR A 129 -11.55 1.32 -1.86
C THR A 129 -10.79 2.24 -0.89
N LEU A 130 -10.95 1.99 0.43
CA LEU A 130 -10.16 2.67 1.46
C LEU A 130 -8.64 2.49 1.25
N VAL A 131 -8.22 1.31 0.75
CA VAL A 131 -6.83 1.03 0.38
C VAL A 131 -6.38 1.93 -0.78
N ALA A 132 -7.14 1.94 -1.88
CA ALA A 132 -6.81 2.74 -3.05
C ALA A 132 -6.71 4.25 -2.72
N THR A 133 -7.68 4.76 -1.96
CA THR A 133 -7.74 6.17 -1.57
C THR A 133 -6.63 6.56 -0.59
N THR A 134 -6.33 5.71 0.40
CA THR A 134 -5.24 5.93 1.36
C THR A 134 -3.87 5.87 0.70
N LEU A 135 -3.64 4.89 -0.17
CA LEU A 135 -2.40 4.77 -0.93
C LEU A 135 -2.19 5.97 -1.87
N ALA A 136 -3.23 6.37 -2.61
CA ALA A 136 -3.15 7.52 -3.51
C ALA A 136 -2.82 8.83 -2.75
N ARG A 137 -3.40 9.01 -1.55
CA ARG A 137 -3.11 10.15 -0.68
C ARG A 137 -1.66 10.15 -0.19
N ARG A 138 -1.15 9.00 0.28
CA ARG A 138 0.24 8.88 0.75
C ARG A 138 1.26 9.10 -0.36
N LEU A 139 1.03 8.54 -1.54
CA LEU A 139 1.88 8.78 -2.71
C LEU A 139 1.94 10.27 -3.07
N ARG A 140 0.80 10.98 -3.06
CA ARG A 140 0.77 12.44 -3.27
C ARG A 140 1.53 13.20 -2.19
N GLN A 141 1.40 12.80 -0.92
CA GLN A 141 2.15 13.40 0.20
C GLN A 141 3.66 13.18 0.08
N ALA A 142 4.08 12.05 -0.48
CA ALA A 142 5.48 11.77 -0.81
C ALA A 142 5.99 12.51 -2.06
N GLY A 143 5.14 13.30 -2.73
CA GLY A 143 5.49 14.09 -3.92
C GLY A 143 5.32 13.34 -5.25
N ASP A 144 4.76 12.13 -5.26
CA ASP A 144 4.49 11.39 -6.49
C ASP A 144 3.28 11.98 -7.24
N GLN A 145 3.38 12.03 -8.57
CA GLN A 145 2.23 12.34 -9.43
C GLN A 145 1.31 11.12 -9.49
N VAL A 146 0.06 11.23 -9.00
CA VAL A 146 -0.87 10.09 -8.92
C VAL A 146 -2.09 10.26 -9.84
N VAL A 147 -2.33 9.27 -10.70
CA VAL A 147 -3.53 9.14 -11.53
C VAL A 147 -4.42 8.05 -10.94
N THR A 148 -5.64 8.40 -10.53
CA THR A 148 -6.61 7.44 -9.98
C THR A 148 -7.62 6.97 -11.03
N VAL A 149 -7.87 5.67 -11.07
CA VAL A 149 -8.83 5.01 -11.97
C VAL A 149 -9.87 4.27 -11.11
N PRO A 150 -11.16 4.62 -11.12
CA PRO A 150 -12.18 3.98 -10.28
C PRO A 150 -12.50 2.53 -10.72
N SER A 151 -12.97 1.69 -9.79
CA SER A 151 -13.27 0.26 -10.02
C SER A 151 -14.53 0.04 -10.87
N LYS A 152 -15.60 0.79 -10.55
CA LYS A 152 -16.90 0.77 -11.25
C LYS A 152 -17.21 2.16 -11.78
N ALA A 153 -18.00 2.23 -12.85
CA ALA A 153 -18.57 3.50 -13.29
C ALA A 153 -19.70 3.87 -12.33
N THR A 154 -19.46 4.79 -11.40
CA THR A 154 -20.52 5.37 -10.57
C THR A 154 -21.22 6.50 -11.32
N GLU A 155 -22.54 6.42 -11.45
CA GLU A 155 -23.39 7.45 -12.09
C GLU A 155 -23.62 8.71 -11.22
N ALA A 156 -23.16 8.75 -9.96
CA ALA A 156 -23.42 9.85 -9.05
C ALA A 156 -22.18 10.74 -8.81
N GLY A 157 -22.05 11.80 -9.61
CA GLY A 157 -21.10 12.90 -9.43
C GLY A 157 -20.96 13.73 -10.72
N PRO A 158 -20.54 15.02 -10.68
CA PRO A 158 -20.42 15.88 -11.85
C PRO A 158 -19.21 15.52 -12.75
N ALA A 159 -18.97 14.24 -12.97
CA ALA A 159 -17.93 13.71 -13.82
C ALA A 159 -18.46 12.48 -14.58
N PRO A 160 -18.69 12.56 -15.91
CA PRO A 160 -18.94 11.37 -16.70
C PRO A 160 -17.59 10.68 -16.93
N ARG A 161 -17.42 9.48 -16.37
CA ARG A 161 -16.28 8.60 -16.66
C ARG A 161 -16.81 7.24 -17.15
N VAL A 162 -16.20 6.83 -18.26
CA VAL A 162 -16.54 5.70 -19.14
C VAL A 162 -16.83 4.39 -18.39
N ALA A 163 -17.90 3.72 -18.80
CA ALA A 163 -18.40 2.44 -18.31
C ALA A 163 -17.35 1.30 -18.35
N GLY A 164 -17.32 0.44 -17.32
CA GLY A 164 -16.60 -0.87 -17.34
C GLY A 164 -15.10 -0.89 -17.00
N ALA A 165 -14.60 0.06 -16.20
CA ALA A 165 -13.31 0.71 -16.48
C ALA A 165 -11.97 0.02 -16.14
N ALA A 166 -11.90 -0.94 -15.21
CA ALA A 166 -10.58 -1.40 -14.73
C ALA A 166 -9.98 -2.57 -15.53
N ARG A 167 -10.81 -3.44 -16.14
CA ARG A 167 -10.35 -4.64 -16.88
C ARG A 167 -9.93 -4.35 -18.33
N ASP A 168 -10.30 -3.18 -18.85
CA ASP A 168 -10.07 -2.81 -20.24
C ASP A 168 -8.62 -2.29 -20.46
N PRO A 169 -7.81 -2.95 -21.31
CA PRO A 169 -6.49 -2.47 -21.69
C PRO A 169 -6.48 -1.03 -22.22
N ASP A 170 -7.58 -0.56 -22.80
CA ASP A 170 -7.70 0.78 -23.39
C ASP A 170 -7.75 1.87 -22.32
N ILE A 171 -8.28 1.57 -21.13
CA ILE A 171 -8.36 2.53 -20.02
C ILE A 171 -7.01 2.69 -19.33
N LEU A 172 -6.28 1.58 -19.16
CA LEU A 172 -4.88 1.66 -18.74
C LEU A 172 -4.03 2.46 -19.74
N ARG A 173 -4.27 2.28 -21.05
CA ARG A 173 -3.62 3.10 -22.10
C ARG A 173 -4.01 4.58 -22.00
N ALA A 174 -5.28 4.89 -21.76
CA ALA A 174 -5.75 6.26 -21.57
C ALA A 174 -5.12 6.92 -20.32
N ALA A 175 -4.80 6.14 -19.29
CA ALA A 175 -4.04 6.55 -18.11
C ALA A 175 -2.51 6.62 -18.34
N SER A 176 -2.05 6.47 -19.58
CA SER A 176 -0.62 6.50 -19.96
C SER A 176 0.25 5.52 -19.19
N VAL A 177 -0.24 4.31 -18.94
CA VAL A 177 0.50 3.22 -18.26
C VAL A 177 1.87 2.91 -18.89
N GLY A 178 2.06 3.18 -20.18
CA GLY A 178 3.36 2.99 -20.86
C GLY A 178 4.45 3.98 -20.43
N ARG A 179 4.07 5.06 -19.74
CA ARG A 179 4.96 6.10 -19.19
C ARG A 179 4.92 6.16 -17.67
N ALA A 180 4.14 5.29 -17.03
CA ALA A 180 4.03 5.21 -15.58
C ALA A 180 5.26 4.53 -14.98
N ARG A 181 5.59 4.89 -13.74
CA ARG A 181 6.61 4.20 -12.92
C ARG A 181 6.01 3.00 -12.18
N ALA A 182 4.78 3.14 -11.69
CA ALA A 182 4.09 2.09 -10.95
C ALA A 182 2.58 2.04 -11.23
N VAL A 183 1.99 0.84 -11.09
CA VAL A 183 0.53 0.61 -11.08
C VAL A 183 0.18 -0.17 -9.83
N TYR A 184 -0.82 0.29 -9.08
CA TYR A 184 -1.41 -0.41 -7.94
C TYR A 184 -2.87 -0.75 -8.25
N ALA A 185 -3.23 -2.03 -8.22
CA ALA A 185 -4.60 -2.49 -8.40
C ALA A 185 -5.18 -2.88 -7.03
N CYS A 186 -6.11 -2.06 -6.54
CA CYS A 186 -6.68 -2.10 -5.18
C CYS A 186 -8.21 -1.96 -5.22
N THR A 187 -8.87 -2.68 -6.13
CA THR A 187 -10.33 -2.85 -6.14
C THR A 187 -10.79 -3.81 -5.05
N ASP A 188 -12.09 -3.86 -4.78
CA ASP A 188 -12.74 -4.81 -3.86
C ASP A 188 -12.65 -6.28 -4.35
N ASP A 189 -12.46 -6.50 -5.66
CA ASP A 189 -12.32 -7.82 -6.27
C ASP A 189 -10.84 -8.19 -6.53
N SER A 190 -10.35 -9.23 -5.84
CA SER A 190 -8.97 -9.75 -6.01
C SER A 190 -8.71 -10.35 -7.40
N ALA A 191 -9.74 -10.93 -8.04
CA ALA A 191 -9.62 -11.45 -9.41
C ALA A 191 -9.49 -10.29 -10.41
N ALA A 192 -10.24 -9.20 -10.21
CA ALA A 192 -10.08 -7.98 -10.99
C ALA A 192 -8.67 -7.38 -10.82
N ASN A 193 -8.17 -7.27 -9.59
CA ASN A 193 -6.81 -6.78 -9.31
C ASN A 193 -5.75 -7.60 -10.05
N THR A 194 -5.88 -8.92 -10.03
CA THR A 194 -4.99 -9.83 -10.74
C THR A 194 -5.05 -9.62 -12.25
N ALA A 195 -6.25 -9.51 -12.83
CA ALA A 195 -6.42 -9.27 -14.26
C ALA A 195 -5.84 -7.92 -14.71
N ILE A 196 -6.05 -6.86 -13.92
CA ILE A 196 -5.48 -5.52 -14.14
C ILE A 196 -3.95 -5.60 -14.17
N ALA A 197 -3.36 -6.26 -13.17
CA ALA A 197 -1.92 -6.36 -13.03
C ALA A 197 -1.29 -7.17 -14.17
N LEU A 198 -1.89 -8.30 -14.54
CA LEU A 198 -1.45 -9.09 -15.71
C LEU A 198 -1.56 -8.29 -17.01
N ALA A 199 -2.63 -7.51 -17.20
CA ALA A 199 -2.80 -6.65 -18.37
C ALA A 199 -1.75 -5.53 -18.41
N ALA A 200 -1.45 -4.89 -17.27
CA ALA A 200 -0.43 -3.86 -17.16
C ALA A 200 0.99 -4.40 -17.41
N ALA A 201 1.27 -5.65 -17.02
CA ALA A 201 2.57 -6.30 -17.17
C ALA A 201 2.90 -6.77 -18.61
N ARG A 202 1.92 -6.85 -19.53
CA ARG A 202 2.11 -7.38 -20.90
C ARG A 202 3.18 -6.64 -21.71
N PRO A 203 4.12 -7.33 -22.42
CA PRO A 203 5.23 -6.75 -23.19
C PRO A 203 4.84 -5.52 -24.03
N ARG A 204 5.64 -4.45 -23.99
CA ARG A 204 5.44 -3.25 -24.82
C ARG A 204 6.76 -2.85 -25.45
N ARG A 205 6.72 -2.51 -26.74
CA ARG A 205 7.91 -2.25 -27.58
C ARG A 205 8.86 -1.17 -27.01
N ASN A 206 8.35 -0.12 -26.35
CA ASN A 206 9.14 1.04 -25.88
C ASN A 206 8.79 1.45 -24.42
N GLY A 207 8.59 0.49 -23.51
CA GLY A 207 8.19 0.81 -22.13
C GLY A 207 9.37 1.07 -21.19
N SER A 208 9.26 2.08 -20.31
CA SER A 208 10.12 2.22 -19.14
C SER A 208 9.94 1.06 -18.16
N ALA A 209 10.84 0.95 -17.18
CA ALA A 209 10.67 0.01 -16.08
C ALA A 209 9.34 0.29 -15.36
N LEU A 210 8.44 -0.70 -15.35
CA LEU A 210 7.12 -0.59 -14.75
C LEU A 210 7.00 -1.57 -13.59
N ALA A 211 6.73 -1.05 -12.40
CA ALA A 211 6.32 -1.84 -11.25
C ALA A 211 4.79 -1.99 -11.25
N VAL A 212 4.28 -3.19 -10.98
CA VAL A 212 2.85 -3.49 -10.98
C VAL A 212 2.54 -4.30 -9.72
N TYR A 213 1.63 -3.80 -8.91
CA TYR A 213 1.24 -4.41 -7.65
C TYR A 213 -0.26 -4.68 -7.65
N ALA A 214 -0.68 -5.89 -7.29
CA ALA A 214 -2.09 -6.24 -7.13
C ALA A 214 -2.39 -6.65 -5.69
N GLN A 215 -3.40 -6.01 -5.11
CA GLN A 215 -3.94 -6.41 -3.82
C GLN A 215 -4.72 -7.73 -3.97
N VAL A 216 -4.42 -8.69 -3.11
CA VAL A 216 -5.14 -9.96 -2.99
C VAL A 216 -5.58 -10.13 -1.53
N ALA A 217 -6.89 -10.19 -1.32
CA ALA A 217 -7.50 -10.25 0.01
C ALA A 217 -7.21 -11.59 0.73
N ASP A 218 -7.19 -12.69 -0.02
CA ASP A 218 -6.89 -14.01 0.51
C ASP A 218 -5.35 -14.23 0.61
N PRO A 219 -4.77 -14.44 1.81
CA PRO A 219 -3.33 -14.63 1.98
C PRO A 219 -2.76 -15.92 1.36
N GLU A 220 -3.58 -16.96 1.18
CA GLU A 220 -3.18 -18.22 0.53
C GLU A 220 -3.12 -18.04 -0.98
N VAL A 221 -4.14 -17.43 -1.56
CA VAL A 221 -4.16 -17.10 -3.00
C VAL A 221 -3.03 -16.13 -3.33
N CYS A 222 -2.78 -15.13 -2.48
CA CYS A 222 -1.66 -14.20 -2.64
C CYS A 222 -0.32 -14.93 -2.71
N ALA A 223 -0.04 -15.80 -1.74
CA ALA A 223 1.18 -16.60 -1.72
C ALA A 223 1.28 -17.56 -2.92
N ALA A 224 0.17 -18.14 -3.38
CA ALA A 224 0.14 -19.00 -4.55
C ALA A 224 0.56 -18.24 -5.81
N LEU A 225 0.02 -17.05 -6.03
CA LEU A 225 0.36 -16.19 -7.17
C LEU A 225 1.81 -15.74 -7.12
N GLN A 226 2.31 -15.33 -5.94
CA GLN A 226 3.71 -14.97 -5.74
C GLN A 226 4.65 -16.15 -6.05
N ALA A 227 4.34 -17.36 -5.58
CA ALA A 227 5.16 -18.55 -5.84
C ALA A 227 5.24 -18.91 -7.33
N ARG A 228 4.13 -18.74 -8.07
CA ARG A 228 4.10 -18.91 -9.53
C ARG A 228 4.92 -17.86 -10.25
N LEU A 229 4.88 -16.62 -9.78
CA LEU A 229 5.67 -15.52 -10.33
C LEU A 229 7.17 -15.73 -10.12
N LEU A 230 7.60 -16.13 -8.92
CA LEU A 230 9.01 -16.46 -8.64
C LEU A 230 9.49 -17.63 -9.53
N SER A 231 8.61 -18.58 -9.80
CA SER A 231 8.89 -19.73 -10.66
C SER A 231 8.83 -19.40 -12.16
N ALA A 232 8.46 -18.18 -12.56
CA ALA A 232 8.42 -17.77 -13.97
C ALA A 232 9.80 -17.28 -14.45
N PRO A 233 10.13 -17.36 -15.75
CA PRO A 233 11.34 -16.76 -16.28
C PRO A 233 11.32 -15.23 -16.10
N THR A 234 12.36 -14.67 -15.50
CA THR A 234 12.50 -13.22 -15.27
C THR A 234 12.38 -12.45 -16.58
N ARG A 235 11.39 -11.54 -16.68
CA ARG A 235 11.22 -10.67 -17.84
C ARG A 235 11.92 -9.34 -17.57
N ARG A 236 12.94 -9.01 -18.36
CA ARG A 236 13.71 -7.77 -18.21
C ARG A 236 12.79 -6.54 -18.20
N GLY A 237 12.96 -5.68 -17.19
CA GLY A 237 12.35 -4.35 -17.13
C GLY A 237 10.93 -4.28 -16.58
N ARG A 238 10.35 -5.34 -16.01
CA ARG A 238 9.04 -5.26 -15.33
C ARG A 238 8.98 -6.10 -14.08
N ARG A 239 8.51 -5.47 -13.01
CA ARG A 239 8.26 -6.12 -11.74
C ARG A 239 6.75 -6.19 -11.56
N LEU A 240 6.19 -7.39 -11.66
CA LEU A 240 4.83 -7.68 -11.21
C LEU A 240 4.97 -8.24 -9.80
N ASP A 241 4.07 -7.92 -8.90
CA ASP A 241 3.95 -8.59 -7.62
C ASP A 241 2.52 -8.50 -7.05
N PHE A 242 2.23 -9.34 -6.07
CA PHE A 242 0.97 -9.40 -5.34
C PHE A 242 1.21 -9.12 -3.88
N PHE A 243 0.28 -8.44 -3.22
CA PHE A 243 0.40 -8.13 -1.80
C PHE A 243 -0.93 -8.34 -1.07
N ASN A 244 -0.81 -8.68 0.20
CA ASN A 244 -1.94 -8.79 1.12
C ASN A 244 -1.78 -7.72 2.21
N ILE A 245 -2.87 -7.02 2.51
CA ILE A 245 -2.88 -5.87 3.43
C ILE A 245 -2.62 -6.32 4.87
N ASP A 246 -3.19 -7.45 5.28
CA ASP A 246 -3.08 -7.96 6.65
C ASP A 246 -1.63 -8.43 6.95
N ASP A 247 -1.02 -9.16 6.02
CA ASP A 247 0.39 -9.57 6.09
C ASP A 247 1.35 -8.37 6.19
N LEU A 248 1.06 -7.28 5.46
CA LEU A 248 1.89 -6.06 5.50
C LEU A 248 1.68 -5.29 6.80
N ALA A 249 0.44 -5.16 7.25
CA ALA A 249 0.10 -4.45 8.47
C ALA A 249 0.65 -5.16 9.72
N ALA A 250 0.56 -6.49 9.79
CA ALA A 250 1.09 -7.27 10.91
C ALA A 250 2.62 -7.12 11.02
N ARG A 251 3.32 -7.19 9.88
CA ARG A 251 4.77 -6.94 9.81
C ARG A 251 5.13 -5.55 10.34
N HIS A 252 4.40 -4.54 9.87
CA HIS A 252 4.64 -3.15 10.31
C HIS A 252 4.34 -2.94 11.80
N LEU A 253 3.30 -3.59 12.32
CA LEU A 253 2.94 -3.52 13.74
C LEU A 253 4.06 -4.10 14.61
N VAL A 254 4.43 -5.36 14.37
CA VAL A 254 5.42 -6.08 15.19
C VAL A 254 6.83 -5.47 15.07
N ALA A 255 7.19 -4.95 13.89
CA ALA A 255 8.49 -4.28 13.70
C ALA A 255 8.60 -2.98 14.51
N ARG A 256 7.50 -2.24 14.68
CA ARG A 256 7.49 -0.99 15.46
C ARG A 256 7.27 -1.19 16.95
N GLU A 257 6.79 -2.37 17.33
CA GLU A 257 6.44 -2.73 18.70
C GLU A 257 7.07 -4.07 19.06
N PRO A 258 8.40 -4.10 19.28
CA PRO A 258 9.05 -5.32 19.67
C PRO A 258 8.56 -5.81 21.03
N LEU A 259 8.42 -7.12 21.17
CA LEU A 259 8.03 -7.75 22.43
C LEU A 259 8.98 -7.32 23.57
N THR A 260 8.41 -6.83 24.66
CA THR A 260 9.12 -6.56 25.91
C THR A 260 9.12 -7.82 26.78
N LEU A 261 10.16 -7.99 27.62
CA LEU A 261 10.26 -9.10 28.56
C LEU A 261 9.85 -8.61 29.95
N PRO A 262 8.61 -8.85 30.40
CA PRO A 262 8.21 -8.50 31.76
C PRO A 262 9.00 -9.38 32.74
N GLY A 263 9.86 -8.78 33.56
CA GLY A 263 10.61 -9.52 34.60
C GLY A 263 11.49 -10.66 34.08
N ALA A 264 12.03 -10.54 32.85
CA ALA A 264 12.87 -11.55 32.19
C ALA A 264 12.19 -12.90 31.88
N ARG A 265 10.85 -12.99 31.92
CA ARG A 265 10.09 -14.13 31.40
C ARG A 265 9.51 -13.86 30.01
N PRO A 266 9.11 -14.90 29.24
CA PRO A 266 8.31 -14.72 28.04
C PRO A 266 7.00 -13.96 28.36
N PRO A 267 6.61 -12.97 27.54
CA PRO A 267 5.34 -12.30 27.69
C PRO A 267 4.19 -13.23 27.30
N THR A 268 3.07 -13.16 28.03
CA THR A 268 1.82 -13.84 27.68
C THR A 268 1.03 -12.98 26.71
N ILE A 269 0.59 -13.57 25.60
CA ILE A 269 -0.08 -12.84 24.52
C ILE A 269 -1.47 -13.42 24.29
N ALA A 270 -2.49 -12.56 24.20
CA ALA A 270 -3.82 -12.92 23.75
C ALA A 270 -4.13 -12.30 22.39
N ILE A 271 -4.67 -13.09 21.46
CA ILE A 271 -5.14 -12.65 20.15
C ILE A 271 -6.64 -12.94 20.05
N LEU A 272 -7.45 -11.89 20.02
CA LEU A 272 -8.90 -11.98 19.88
C LEU A 272 -9.27 -11.83 18.40
N GLY A 273 -9.76 -12.90 17.79
CA GLY A 273 -10.14 -12.98 16.39
C GLY A 273 -9.07 -13.64 15.52
N ALA A 274 -9.40 -14.81 14.94
CA ALA A 274 -8.54 -15.58 14.04
C ALA A 274 -8.65 -15.10 12.58
N THR A 275 -8.80 -13.79 12.39
CA THR A 275 -8.90 -13.13 11.07
C THR A 275 -7.58 -13.27 10.29
N ALA A 276 -7.55 -12.81 9.03
CA ALA A 276 -6.30 -12.76 8.27
C ALA A 276 -5.22 -11.94 9.02
N PHE A 277 -5.61 -10.81 9.61
CA PHE A 277 -4.74 -9.96 10.43
C PHE A 277 -4.28 -10.65 11.72
N GLY A 278 -5.19 -11.25 12.49
CA GLY A 278 -4.82 -11.95 13.73
C GLY A 278 -3.86 -13.11 13.50
N ARG A 279 -4.08 -13.90 12.43
CA ARG A 279 -3.17 -14.97 12.00
C ARG A 279 -1.80 -14.42 11.58
N ALA A 280 -1.77 -13.31 10.84
CA ALA A 280 -0.51 -12.67 10.43
C ALA A 280 0.27 -12.12 11.64
N VAL A 281 -0.41 -11.50 12.61
CA VAL A 281 0.20 -11.02 13.86
C VAL A 281 0.86 -12.16 14.62
N LEU A 282 0.18 -13.29 14.79
CA LEU A 282 0.74 -14.49 15.44
C LEU A 282 2.05 -14.93 14.77
N VAL A 283 2.07 -15.02 13.43
CA VAL A 283 3.25 -15.44 12.68
C VAL A 283 4.42 -14.46 12.86
N GLU A 284 4.17 -13.16 12.78
CA GLU A 284 5.23 -12.15 12.92
C GLU A 284 5.77 -12.07 14.36
N LEU A 285 4.91 -12.22 15.37
CA LEU A 285 5.33 -12.33 16.77
C LEU A 285 6.24 -13.55 16.98
N ALA A 286 5.86 -14.70 16.42
CA ALA A 286 6.68 -15.91 16.48
C ALA A 286 8.04 -15.73 15.78
N ARG A 287 8.07 -15.07 14.61
CA ARG A 287 9.35 -14.77 13.93
C ARG A 287 10.25 -13.87 14.77
N GLN A 288 9.71 -12.81 15.34
CA GLN A 288 10.45 -11.91 16.20
C GLN A 288 10.99 -12.62 17.45
N TRP A 289 10.15 -13.45 18.10
CA TRP A 289 10.55 -14.23 19.28
C TRP A 289 11.72 -15.17 18.99
N ARG A 290 11.63 -15.94 17.90
CA ARG A 290 12.65 -16.91 17.50
C ARG A 290 14.04 -16.30 17.32
N ILE A 291 14.12 -15.07 16.80
CA ILE A 291 15.39 -14.38 16.53
C ILE A 291 15.97 -13.78 17.81
N ARG A 292 15.11 -13.30 18.72
CA ARG A 292 15.52 -12.60 19.94
C ARG A 292 16.32 -13.50 20.87
N ASP A 293 15.81 -14.70 21.14
CA ASP A 293 16.49 -15.68 21.99
C ASP A 293 16.16 -17.10 21.50
N PRO A 294 17.06 -17.73 20.72
CA PRO A 294 16.85 -19.08 20.20
C PRO A 294 16.76 -20.17 21.28
N ALA A 295 17.22 -19.88 22.51
CA ALA A 295 17.19 -20.80 23.65
C ALA A 295 16.05 -20.49 24.64
N ALA A 296 15.27 -19.42 24.40
CA ALA A 296 14.16 -19.05 25.26
C ALA A 296 13.03 -20.07 25.23
N GLU A 297 12.26 -20.07 26.32
CA GLU A 297 11.03 -20.84 26.42
C GLU A 297 10.03 -20.45 25.31
N PRO A 298 9.16 -21.39 24.88
CA PRO A 298 8.16 -21.11 23.87
C PRO A 298 7.24 -19.96 24.28
N LEU A 299 6.97 -19.03 23.36
CA LEU A 299 6.11 -17.89 23.58
C LEU A 299 4.65 -18.35 23.84
N PRO A 300 4.06 -18.07 25.03
CA PRO A 300 2.67 -18.41 25.31
C PRO A 300 1.72 -17.49 24.53
N ILE A 301 0.90 -18.07 23.66
CA ILE A 301 -0.09 -17.34 22.87
C ILE A 301 -1.46 -18.00 23.03
N GLU A 302 -2.43 -17.23 23.50
CA GLU A 302 -3.85 -17.62 23.49
C GLU A 302 -4.53 -16.99 22.28
N ILE A 303 -5.33 -17.76 21.55
CA ILE A 303 -6.13 -17.25 20.43
C ILE A 303 -7.60 -17.60 20.64
N VAL A 304 -8.44 -16.57 20.64
CA VAL A 304 -9.89 -16.68 20.90
C VAL A 304 -10.66 -16.33 19.65
N ASP A 305 -11.36 -17.31 19.11
CA ASP A 305 -12.21 -17.18 17.92
C ASP A 305 -13.13 -18.40 17.84
N PRO A 306 -14.35 -18.30 17.30
CA PRO A 306 -15.21 -19.47 17.07
C PRO A 306 -14.54 -20.60 16.25
N THR A 307 -13.49 -20.28 15.50
CA THR A 307 -12.74 -21.21 14.65
C THR A 307 -11.24 -21.28 15.01
N ALA A 308 -10.86 -20.89 16.23
CA ALA A 308 -9.47 -20.80 16.68
C ALA A 308 -8.67 -22.09 16.45
N GLY A 309 -9.20 -23.26 16.82
CA GLY A 309 -8.53 -24.55 16.67
C GLY A 309 -8.25 -24.92 15.21
N ALA A 310 -9.20 -24.66 14.32
CA ALA A 310 -9.03 -24.85 12.88
C ALA A 310 -7.99 -23.87 12.31
N ALA A 311 -8.04 -22.60 12.73
CA ALA A 311 -7.08 -21.58 12.32
C ALA A 311 -5.65 -21.93 12.76
N VAL A 312 -5.44 -22.38 14.00
CA VAL A 312 -4.13 -22.81 14.52
C VAL A 312 -3.60 -24.03 13.77
N THR A 313 -4.47 -25.01 13.50
CA THR A 313 -4.09 -26.19 12.70
C THR A 313 -3.60 -25.78 11.32
N HIS A 314 -4.38 -24.97 10.61
CA HIS A 314 -4.00 -24.49 9.28
C HIS A 314 -2.70 -23.66 9.30
N LEU A 315 -2.53 -22.81 10.32
CA LEU A 315 -1.36 -21.94 10.45
C LEU A 315 -0.09 -22.74 10.75
N THR A 316 -0.16 -23.76 11.60
CA THR A 316 0.97 -24.63 11.95
C THR A 316 1.36 -25.58 10.82
N GLU A 317 0.40 -26.04 10.01
CA GLU A 317 0.69 -26.77 8.76
C GLU A 317 1.42 -25.90 7.73
N ARG A 318 1.00 -24.62 7.64
CA ARG A 318 1.63 -23.64 6.76
C ARG A 318 3.00 -23.21 7.26
N TYR A 319 3.17 -22.99 8.55
CA TYR A 319 4.41 -22.51 9.17
C TYR A 319 4.87 -23.47 10.29
N PRO A 320 5.57 -24.57 9.95
CA PRO A 320 5.94 -25.59 10.93
C PRO A 320 6.85 -25.12 12.06
N PHE A 321 7.49 -23.95 11.93
CA PHE A 321 8.30 -23.39 13.00
C PHE A 321 7.47 -22.91 14.20
N LEU A 322 6.18 -22.62 14.01
CA LEU A 322 5.31 -22.12 15.07
C LEU A 322 5.23 -23.07 16.27
N THR A 323 5.14 -24.38 16.02
CA THR A 323 5.04 -25.39 17.10
C THR A 323 6.33 -25.54 17.91
N ARG A 324 7.46 -25.06 17.39
CA ARG A 324 8.75 -25.06 18.09
C ARG A 324 8.97 -23.79 18.91
N VAL A 325 8.39 -22.68 18.47
CA VAL A 325 8.66 -21.33 18.99
C VAL A 325 7.55 -20.83 19.91
N CYS A 326 6.33 -21.32 19.74
CA CYS A 326 5.16 -20.85 20.46
C CYS A 326 4.43 -22.02 21.14
N LYS A 327 3.89 -21.76 22.32
CA LYS A 327 2.86 -22.58 22.95
C LYS A 327 1.50 -21.93 22.67
N ILE A 328 0.81 -22.41 21.64
CA ILE A 328 -0.44 -21.82 21.16
C ILE A 328 -1.63 -22.56 21.76
N THR A 329 -2.49 -21.85 22.49
CA THR A 329 -3.73 -22.38 23.07
C THR A 329 -4.94 -21.80 22.34
N PRO A 330 -5.66 -22.59 21.51
CA PRO A 330 -6.87 -22.14 20.87
C PRO A 330 -8.08 -22.23 21.80
N HIS A 331 -8.96 -21.24 21.69
CA HIS A 331 -10.20 -21.12 22.44
C HIS A 331 -11.36 -20.94 21.46
N ASP A 332 -12.10 -22.02 21.21
CA ASP A 332 -13.21 -22.09 20.24
C ASP A 332 -14.51 -21.52 20.81
N TYR A 333 -14.53 -20.21 21.07
CA TYR A 333 -15.72 -19.47 21.47
C TYR A 333 -15.68 -18.02 20.99
N ASP A 334 -16.86 -17.39 21.00
CA ASP A 334 -17.00 -15.98 20.61
C ASP A 334 -16.67 -15.01 21.74
N LEU A 335 -16.65 -13.72 21.39
CA LEU A 335 -16.41 -12.64 22.32
C LEU A 335 -17.45 -12.59 23.45
N GLU A 336 -18.72 -12.91 23.17
CA GLU A 336 -19.78 -12.84 24.17
C GLU A 336 -19.55 -13.85 25.29
N ARG A 337 -19.17 -15.07 24.92
CA ARG A 337 -18.81 -16.11 25.88
C ARG A 337 -17.52 -15.80 26.64
N LEU A 338 -16.54 -15.16 25.98
CA LEU A 338 -15.34 -14.67 26.66
C LEU A 338 -15.71 -13.67 27.76
N LEU A 339 -16.56 -12.68 27.44
CA LEU A 339 -17.01 -11.65 28.39
C LEU A 339 -17.89 -12.21 29.52
N ALA A 340 -18.65 -13.28 29.25
CA ALA A 340 -19.54 -13.90 30.22
C ALA A 340 -18.82 -14.87 31.19
N THR A 341 -17.57 -15.24 30.90
CA THR A 341 -16.81 -16.20 31.70
C THR A 341 -15.76 -15.45 32.53
N PRO A 342 -15.77 -15.55 33.88
CA PRO A 342 -14.71 -14.97 34.69
C PRO A 342 -13.35 -15.55 34.31
N SER A 343 -12.36 -14.69 34.10
CA SER A 343 -10.98 -15.12 33.88
C SER A 343 -10.32 -15.47 35.22
N ASP A 344 -10.21 -16.75 35.54
CA ASP A 344 -9.36 -17.26 36.64
C ASP A 344 -7.87 -17.35 36.24
N GLY A 345 -7.55 -17.02 34.97
CA GLY A 345 -6.19 -17.07 34.42
C GLY A 345 -5.38 -15.80 34.68
N PRO A 346 -4.03 -15.87 34.54
CA PRO A 346 -3.18 -14.68 34.61
C PRO A 346 -3.52 -13.71 33.47
N VAL A 347 -3.50 -12.41 33.78
CA VAL A 347 -3.76 -11.36 32.80
C VAL A 347 -2.69 -11.42 31.71
N PRO A 348 -3.06 -11.38 30.42
CA PRO A 348 -2.10 -11.31 29.33
C PRO A 348 -1.30 -9.99 29.37
N ASP A 349 0.01 -10.07 29.16
CA ASP A 349 0.88 -8.89 29.07
C ASP A 349 0.59 -8.05 27.81
N ARG A 350 0.09 -8.70 26.74
CA ARG A 350 -0.26 -8.06 25.46
C ARG A 350 -1.53 -8.67 24.89
N VAL A 351 -2.43 -7.83 24.40
CA VAL A 351 -3.71 -8.21 23.80
C VAL A 351 -3.84 -7.58 22.42
N PHE A 352 -4.13 -8.39 21.42
CA PHE A 352 -4.42 -7.94 20.06
C PHE A 352 -5.87 -8.24 19.71
N ILE A 353 -6.67 -7.20 19.46
CA ILE A 353 -8.06 -7.32 19.05
C ILE A 353 -8.15 -7.14 17.54
N CYS A 354 -8.37 -8.25 16.83
CA CYS A 354 -8.16 -8.40 15.40
C CYS A 354 -9.44 -8.63 14.58
N TYR A 355 -10.63 -8.48 15.17
CA TYR A 355 -11.91 -8.67 14.47
C TYR A 355 -12.03 -7.77 13.21
N ASP A 356 -12.71 -8.28 12.16
CA ASP A 356 -13.02 -7.53 10.93
C ASP A 356 -14.12 -6.49 11.15
N ASP A 357 -15.06 -6.77 12.06
CA ASP A 357 -16.06 -5.80 12.48
C ASP A 357 -15.44 -4.84 13.51
N GLU A 358 -15.22 -3.60 13.09
CA GLU A 358 -14.65 -2.54 13.92
C GLU A 358 -15.51 -2.19 15.15
N GLN A 359 -16.84 -2.36 15.05
CA GLN A 359 -17.72 -2.13 16.20
C GLN A 359 -17.55 -3.24 17.23
N GLN A 360 -17.43 -4.49 16.77
CA GLN A 360 -17.12 -5.62 17.65
C GLN A 360 -15.73 -5.47 18.28
N ALA A 361 -14.72 -5.07 17.50
CA ALA A 361 -13.35 -4.83 17.99
C ALA A 361 -13.33 -3.72 19.06
N LEU A 362 -14.00 -2.60 18.82
CA LEU A 362 -14.08 -1.52 19.78
C LEU A 362 -14.91 -1.89 21.01
N LYS A 363 -16.02 -2.60 20.84
CA LYS A 363 -16.82 -3.13 21.97
C LYS A 363 -15.94 -4.03 22.85
N ALA A 364 -15.22 -4.99 22.26
CA ALA A 364 -14.29 -5.85 22.99
C ALA A 364 -13.28 -5.02 23.79
N ALA A 365 -12.67 -4.02 23.15
CA ALA A 365 -11.69 -3.15 23.78
C ALA A 365 -12.26 -2.33 24.95
N LEU A 366 -13.52 -1.90 24.87
CA LEU A 366 -14.15 -1.02 25.84
C LEU A 366 -14.97 -1.74 26.92
N THR A 367 -15.24 -3.04 26.78
CA THR A 367 -16.05 -3.78 27.77
C THR A 367 -15.34 -4.99 28.38
N ALA A 368 -14.23 -5.46 27.79
CA ALA A 368 -13.50 -6.61 28.31
C ALA A 368 -12.54 -6.20 29.43
N GLU A 369 -13.05 -5.90 30.64
CA GLU A 369 -12.21 -5.48 31.78
C GLU A 369 -11.07 -6.46 32.08
N GLN A 370 -11.29 -7.76 31.84
CA GLN A 370 -10.31 -8.83 31.98
C GLN A 370 -9.10 -8.74 31.03
N VAL A 371 -9.15 -7.90 30.00
CA VAL A 371 -8.04 -7.72 29.03
C VAL A 371 -7.28 -6.40 29.24
N TRP A 372 -7.64 -5.61 30.24
CA TRP A 372 -7.07 -4.29 30.55
C TRP A 372 -5.89 -4.21 31.53
N PRO A 373 -5.62 -5.18 32.44
CA PRO A 373 -4.63 -4.94 33.52
C PRO A 373 -3.15 -4.90 33.11
N GLY A 374 -2.83 -4.60 31.86
CA GLY A 374 -1.45 -4.51 31.34
C GLY A 374 -0.83 -3.11 31.40
N GLU A 375 0.42 -3.01 30.97
CA GLU A 375 1.14 -1.72 30.80
C GLU A 375 0.51 -0.85 29.70
N PRO A 376 0.84 0.46 29.62
CA PRO A 376 0.42 1.32 28.51
C PRO A 376 0.73 0.70 27.13
N GLY A 377 -0.25 0.73 26.22
CA GLY A 377 -0.18 0.13 24.89
C GLY A 377 -0.24 -1.39 24.87
N SER A 378 -0.62 -2.04 25.98
CA SER A 378 -0.79 -3.49 26.05
C SER A 378 -1.97 -3.99 25.22
N VAL A 379 -2.99 -3.17 24.97
CA VAL A 379 -4.16 -3.52 24.15
C VAL A 379 -4.10 -2.82 22.80
N VAL A 380 -3.93 -3.59 21.72
CA VAL A 380 -3.92 -3.10 20.35
C VAL A 380 -5.22 -3.48 19.65
N VAL A 381 -5.93 -2.50 19.12
CA VAL A 381 -7.25 -2.69 18.50
C VAL A 381 -7.20 -2.30 17.04
N ARG A 382 -7.62 -3.21 16.17
CA ARG A 382 -7.77 -2.92 14.74
C ARG A 382 -8.95 -1.99 14.47
N LEU A 383 -8.71 -0.83 13.84
CA LEU A 383 -9.72 0.13 13.38
C LEU A 383 -9.28 0.84 12.08
N ASP A 384 -10.02 0.67 10.98
CA ASP A 384 -9.70 1.27 9.67
C ASP A 384 -10.65 2.44 9.27
N ARG A 385 -11.97 2.26 9.40
CA ARG A 385 -13.01 3.22 8.98
C ARG A 385 -13.35 4.21 10.08
N LEU A 386 -13.32 3.78 11.33
CA LEU A 386 -13.51 4.63 12.50
C LEU A 386 -12.22 5.39 12.89
N ALA A 387 -11.33 5.65 11.93
CA ALA A 387 -10.06 6.32 12.17
C ALA A 387 -10.21 7.74 12.74
N SER A 388 -11.34 8.42 12.53
CA SER A 388 -11.64 9.70 13.19
C SER A 388 -11.77 9.59 14.71
N LEU A 389 -12.10 8.40 15.23
CA LEU A 389 -12.09 8.15 16.68
C LEU A 389 -10.67 8.16 17.24
N ARG A 390 -9.63 7.91 16.41
CA ARG A 390 -8.25 8.01 16.88
C ARG A 390 -7.91 9.40 17.38
N GLU A 391 -8.44 10.45 16.75
CA GLU A 391 -8.20 11.83 17.18
C GLU A 391 -8.84 12.11 18.55
N ALA A 392 -9.92 11.40 18.91
CA ALA A 392 -10.59 11.53 20.20
C ALA A 392 -9.82 10.87 21.36
N PHE A 393 -8.98 9.88 21.05
CA PHE A 393 -8.12 9.16 22.00
C PHE A 393 -6.67 9.73 21.98
N ASP A 394 -5.99 9.72 20.82
CA ASP A 394 -4.56 10.08 20.62
C ASP A 394 -4.27 11.61 20.60
N GLY A 395 -5.30 12.49 20.54
CA GLY A 395 -5.16 13.93 20.28
C GLY A 395 -4.76 14.81 21.47
N GLY A 396 -4.31 16.04 21.23
CA GLY A 396 -3.95 17.02 22.28
C GLY A 396 -5.14 17.57 23.09
N ASP A 397 -6.36 17.36 22.57
CA ASP A 397 -7.64 17.73 23.19
C ASP A 397 -8.43 16.42 23.45
N ARG A 398 -7.86 15.53 24.28
CA ARG A 398 -8.41 14.19 24.57
C ARG A 398 -9.84 14.31 25.11
N VAL A 399 -10.81 13.87 24.33
CA VAL A 399 -12.23 13.87 24.74
C VAL A 399 -12.57 12.57 25.49
N LEU A 400 -11.87 11.48 25.19
CA LEU A 400 -12.09 10.15 25.79
C LEU A 400 -10.80 9.63 26.45
N ASP A 401 -10.96 8.89 27.56
CA ASP A 401 -9.85 8.23 28.24
C ASP A 401 -9.33 7.04 27.42
N GLU A 402 -8.02 6.97 27.19
CA GLU A 402 -7.31 5.85 26.55
C GLU A 402 -7.14 4.64 27.51
N LEU A 403 -7.98 4.53 28.54
CA LEU A 403 -7.80 3.60 29.66
C LEU A 403 -6.42 3.79 30.30
N SER A 404 -6.04 5.03 30.66
CA SER A 404 -4.69 5.34 31.18
C SER A 404 -3.52 5.01 30.22
N GLY A 405 -3.77 5.04 28.90
CA GLY A 405 -2.78 4.79 27.85
C GLY A 405 -2.61 3.31 27.49
N THR A 406 -3.42 2.42 28.09
CA THR A 406 -3.43 0.98 27.82
C THR A 406 -4.02 0.66 26.44
N LEU A 407 -4.99 1.44 25.98
CA LEU A 407 -5.65 1.26 24.69
C LEU A 407 -4.88 1.92 23.55
N ARG A 408 -4.59 1.15 22.50
CA ARG A 408 -3.97 1.66 21.27
C ARG A 408 -4.73 1.27 20.03
N LEU A 409 -5.10 2.28 19.24
CA LEU A 409 -5.84 2.10 18.00
C LEU A 409 -4.90 1.95 16.81
N PHE A 410 -5.04 0.85 16.06
CA PHE A 410 -4.19 0.50 14.93
C PHE A 410 -5.00 0.37 13.64
N GLY A 411 -4.67 1.23 12.66
CA GLY A 411 -5.27 1.16 11.32
C GLY A 411 -4.45 0.27 10.40
N VAL A 412 -4.98 -0.90 10.09
CA VAL A 412 -4.38 -1.92 9.21
C VAL A 412 -4.14 -1.37 7.81
N VAL A 413 -5.14 -0.73 7.19
CA VAL A 413 -5.03 -0.12 5.87
C VAL A 413 -4.02 1.02 5.89
N HIS A 414 -4.04 1.85 6.93
CA HIS A 414 -3.08 2.94 7.05
C HIS A 414 -1.64 2.43 7.22
N ALA A 415 -1.43 1.39 8.02
CA ALA A 415 -0.12 0.77 8.20
C ALA A 415 0.40 0.14 6.89
N ALA A 416 -0.44 -0.65 6.20
CA ALA A 416 -0.06 -1.39 5.00
C ALA A 416 0.10 -0.51 3.74
N CYS A 417 -0.57 0.64 3.66
CA CYS A 417 -0.50 1.54 2.48
C CYS A 417 0.80 2.36 2.42
N ASP A 418 1.93 1.80 2.84
CA ASP A 418 3.26 2.35 2.58
C ASP A 418 3.80 1.78 1.26
N PRO A 419 4.10 2.62 0.25
CA PRO A 419 4.70 2.15 -1.00
C PRO A 419 6.01 1.38 -0.82
N ALA A 420 6.79 1.66 0.23
CA ALA A 420 8.00 0.90 0.54
C ALA A 420 7.67 -0.52 0.98
N LEU A 421 6.69 -0.69 1.89
CA LEU A 421 6.22 -1.99 2.36
C LEU A 421 5.54 -2.81 1.26
N ILE A 422 4.70 -2.19 0.43
CA ILE A 422 4.09 -2.88 -0.73
C ILE A 422 5.16 -3.27 -1.75
N GLY A 423 6.27 -2.52 -1.77
CA GLY A 423 7.45 -2.85 -2.53
C GLY A 423 8.16 -4.12 -2.06
N ASP A 424 7.86 -4.67 -0.88
CA ASP A 424 8.47 -5.91 -0.40
C ASP A 424 7.75 -7.13 -0.97
N ASP A 425 8.39 -7.76 -1.96
CA ASP A 425 7.85 -8.94 -2.64
C ASP A 425 8.21 -10.26 -1.94
N LEU A 426 7.81 -11.37 -2.54
CA LEU A 426 8.20 -12.70 -2.07
C LEU A 426 9.74 -12.88 -2.03
N VAL A 427 10.48 -12.20 -2.90
CA VAL A 427 11.95 -12.24 -2.87
C VAL A 427 12.46 -11.62 -1.58
N GLU A 428 11.95 -10.44 -1.18
CA GLU A 428 12.30 -9.80 0.09
C GLU A 428 11.98 -10.72 1.28
N ARG A 429 10.79 -11.34 1.27
CA ARG A 429 10.36 -12.27 2.32
C ARG A 429 11.31 -13.48 2.43
N LEU A 430 11.67 -14.09 1.31
CA LEU A 430 12.58 -15.24 1.28
C LEU A 430 13.99 -14.84 1.69
N ALA A 431 14.47 -13.67 1.25
CA ALA A 431 15.78 -13.13 1.61
C ALA A 431 15.89 -12.92 3.13
N ARG A 432 14.84 -12.39 3.77
CA ARG A 432 14.74 -12.25 5.22
C ARG A 432 14.83 -13.62 5.91
N VAL A 433 14.04 -14.61 5.47
CA VAL A 433 14.04 -15.96 6.09
C VAL A 433 15.39 -16.67 5.92
N ILE A 434 16.06 -16.50 4.77
CA ILE A 434 17.43 -17.00 4.55
C ILE A 434 18.38 -16.40 5.59
N HIS A 435 18.35 -15.08 5.76
CA HIS A 435 19.19 -14.36 6.72
C HIS A 435 18.89 -14.75 8.17
N GLU A 436 17.62 -14.81 8.55
CA GLU A 436 17.19 -15.24 9.88
C GLU A 436 17.77 -16.61 10.23
N ARG A 437 17.71 -17.55 9.28
CA ARG A 437 18.25 -18.90 9.50
C ARG A 437 19.77 -18.91 9.61
N TYR A 438 20.46 -18.08 8.85
CA TYR A 438 21.89 -17.86 8.99
C TYR A 438 22.25 -17.33 10.38
N VAL A 439 21.49 -16.36 10.90
CA VAL A 439 21.67 -15.84 12.27
C VAL A 439 21.45 -16.95 13.29
N LEU A 440 20.36 -17.73 13.17
CA LEU A 440 20.07 -18.84 14.09
C LEU A 440 21.17 -19.91 14.12
N ASP A 441 21.66 -20.33 12.96
CA ASP A 441 22.72 -21.35 12.85
C ASP A 441 24.04 -20.87 13.47
N LEU A 442 24.41 -19.60 13.26
CA LEU A 442 25.65 -19.04 13.81
C LEU A 442 25.56 -18.71 15.30
N THR A 443 24.44 -18.16 15.76
CA THR A 443 24.20 -17.92 17.19
C THR A 443 24.20 -19.23 17.97
N GLY A 444 23.58 -20.30 17.42
CA GLY A 444 23.63 -21.64 18.01
C GLY A 444 25.03 -22.24 18.12
N ARG A 445 25.99 -21.75 17.31
CA ARG A 445 27.41 -22.13 17.35
C ARG A 445 28.26 -21.18 18.21
N GLY A 446 27.65 -20.20 18.88
CA GLY A 446 28.35 -19.20 19.69
C GLY A 446 29.20 -18.21 18.88
N ALA A 447 28.93 -18.05 17.58
CA ALA A 447 29.65 -17.10 16.75
C ALA A 447 29.23 -15.66 17.04
N SER A 448 30.14 -14.70 16.81
CA SER A 448 29.85 -13.26 16.82
C SER A 448 30.27 -12.64 15.48
N GLY A 449 29.56 -11.60 15.03
CA GLY A 449 29.93 -10.92 13.79
C GLY A 449 28.93 -9.84 13.36
N PRO A 450 29.33 -8.94 12.44
CA PRO A 450 28.52 -7.79 12.02
C PRO A 450 27.27 -8.17 11.22
N ALA A 451 27.17 -9.43 10.78
CA ALA A 451 25.99 -9.98 10.12
C ALA A 451 24.98 -10.62 11.10
N LEU A 452 25.31 -10.75 12.39
CA LEU A 452 24.42 -11.31 13.42
C LEU A 452 23.52 -10.22 14.01
N VAL A 453 22.81 -9.54 13.13
CA VAL A 453 21.85 -8.48 13.45
C VAL A 453 20.51 -8.79 12.81
N PRO A 454 19.40 -8.23 13.33
CA PRO A 454 18.11 -8.29 12.66
C PRO A 454 18.17 -7.79 11.22
N TRP A 455 17.27 -8.28 10.36
CA TRP A 455 17.23 -7.91 8.94
C TRP A 455 17.16 -6.39 8.72
N ASP A 456 16.40 -5.70 9.56
CA ASP A 456 16.17 -4.25 9.47
C ASP A 456 17.41 -3.42 9.84
N ASP A 457 18.41 -4.05 10.47
CA ASP A 457 19.73 -3.46 10.77
C ASP A 457 20.85 -3.99 9.86
N LEU A 458 20.55 -4.99 9.02
CA LEU A 458 21.53 -5.63 8.14
C LEU A 458 22.05 -4.64 7.06
N PRO A 459 23.37 -4.54 6.82
CA PRO A 459 23.91 -3.69 5.77
C PRO A 459 23.34 -4.02 4.38
N ASP A 460 23.06 -2.98 3.58
CA ASP A 460 22.39 -3.14 2.27
C ASP A 460 23.11 -4.10 1.32
N ARG A 461 24.45 -4.15 1.36
CA ARG A 461 25.24 -5.10 0.56
C ARG A 461 24.88 -6.56 0.88
N LEU A 462 24.66 -6.87 2.15
CA LEU A 462 24.27 -8.21 2.61
C LEU A 462 22.80 -8.50 2.30
N ARG A 463 21.92 -7.50 2.42
CA ARG A 463 20.53 -7.62 1.95
C ARG A 463 20.46 -7.94 0.45
N LEU A 464 21.22 -7.22 -0.37
CA LEU A 464 21.31 -7.47 -1.82
C LEU A 464 21.79 -8.89 -2.14
N THR A 465 22.74 -9.42 -1.37
CA THR A 465 23.23 -10.80 -1.55
C THR A 465 22.13 -11.82 -1.23
N ASN A 466 21.38 -11.65 -0.13
CA ASN A 466 20.26 -12.51 0.23
C ASN A 466 19.10 -12.42 -0.80
N ARG A 467 18.80 -11.21 -1.31
CA ARG A 467 17.81 -11.01 -2.39
C ARG A 467 18.20 -11.76 -3.65
N ALA A 468 19.45 -11.61 -4.10
CA ALA A 468 19.94 -12.31 -5.28
C ALA A 468 19.89 -13.85 -5.12
N GLN A 469 20.07 -14.36 -3.91
CA GLN A 469 19.87 -15.78 -3.61
C GLN A 469 18.40 -16.19 -3.72
N ALA A 470 17.50 -15.40 -3.13
CA ALA A 470 16.07 -15.62 -3.18
C ALA A 470 15.50 -15.57 -4.61
N GLU A 471 15.91 -14.60 -5.43
CA GLU A 471 15.51 -14.47 -6.85
C GLU A 471 15.83 -15.72 -7.66
N ASP A 472 16.95 -16.39 -7.33
CA ASP A 472 17.45 -17.52 -8.08
C ASP A 472 16.77 -18.86 -7.73
N ILE A 473 15.98 -18.91 -6.64
CA ILE A 473 15.28 -20.13 -6.18
C ILE A 473 14.40 -20.71 -7.28
N GLY A 474 13.62 -19.87 -7.98
CA GLY A 474 12.73 -20.33 -9.05
C GLY A 474 13.49 -21.02 -10.20
N ARG A 475 14.65 -20.48 -10.60
CA ARG A 475 15.52 -21.08 -11.63
C ARG A 475 16.10 -22.42 -11.17
N LYS A 476 16.56 -22.49 -9.91
CA LYS A 476 17.07 -23.72 -9.29
C LYS A 476 16.04 -24.84 -9.27
N LEU A 477 14.85 -24.58 -8.71
CA LEU A 477 13.79 -25.58 -8.64
C LEU A 477 13.41 -26.09 -10.03
N ARG A 478 13.30 -25.20 -11.02
CA ARG A 478 13.00 -25.61 -12.40
C ARG A 478 14.08 -26.51 -13.01
N ALA A 479 15.35 -26.26 -12.71
CA ALA A 479 16.45 -27.08 -13.22
C ALA A 479 16.31 -28.54 -12.78
N ILE A 480 15.83 -28.77 -11.57
CA ILE A 480 15.52 -30.10 -11.05
C ILE A 480 14.05 -30.48 -11.26
N GLY A 481 13.29 -29.86 -12.18
CA GLY A 481 11.89 -30.21 -12.47
C GLY A 481 10.93 -30.09 -11.29
N CYS A 482 11.22 -29.18 -10.37
CA CYS A 482 10.39 -28.83 -9.22
C CYS A 482 9.84 -27.40 -9.36
N THR A 483 8.84 -27.08 -8.54
CA THR A 483 8.25 -25.74 -8.42
C THR A 483 8.00 -25.41 -6.95
N LEU A 484 7.86 -24.11 -6.65
CA LEU A 484 7.52 -23.63 -5.31
C LEU A 484 6.00 -23.56 -5.15
N SER A 485 5.44 -24.16 -4.10
CA SER A 485 4.01 -24.10 -3.78
C SER A 485 3.79 -23.60 -2.36
N PRO A 486 2.74 -22.81 -2.05
CA PRO A 486 2.35 -22.57 -0.67
C PRO A 486 2.06 -23.89 0.04
N ARG A 487 2.35 -23.92 1.34
CA ARG A 487 1.91 -25.00 2.22
C ARG A 487 0.44 -24.81 2.54
N VAL A 488 -0.38 -25.70 2.00
CA VAL A 488 -1.81 -25.84 2.32
C VAL A 488 -2.05 -27.30 2.64
N GLY A 489 -2.67 -27.57 3.80
CA GLY A 489 -3.02 -28.92 4.23
C GLY A 489 -1.82 -29.86 4.49
N PRO A 490 -2.14 -31.13 4.82
CA PRO A 490 -1.15 -32.19 4.96
C PRO A 490 -0.58 -32.52 3.57
N GLY A 491 0.68 -32.16 3.35
CA GLY A 491 1.40 -32.50 2.12
C GLY A 491 2.77 -33.08 2.42
N ARG A 492 3.25 -33.93 1.53
CA ARG A 492 4.56 -34.55 1.67
C ARG A 492 5.65 -33.54 1.33
N GLU A 493 6.60 -33.38 2.23
CA GLU A 493 7.80 -32.61 1.97
C GLU A 493 8.66 -33.29 0.90
N HIS A 494 9.10 -32.51 -0.06
CA HIS A 494 10.07 -32.97 -1.03
C HIS A 494 11.45 -33.01 -0.39
N VAL A 495 12.02 -34.21 -0.33
CA VAL A 495 13.40 -34.45 0.09
C VAL A 495 14.25 -34.40 -1.18
N LEU A 496 15.23 -33.50 -1.19
CA LEU A 496 16.18 -33.38 -2.31
C LEU A 496 17.08 -34.61 -2.34
N ALA A 497 17.20 -35.26 -3.50
CA ALA A 497 18.18 -36.32 -3.69
C ALA A 497 19.60 -35.75 -3.76
N ASP A 498 20.63 -36.54 -3.42
CA ASP A 498 22.03 -36.06 -3.42
C ASP A 498 22.45 -35.46 -4.77
N ALA A 499 22.03 -36.06 -5.88
CA ALA A 499 22.30 -35.53 -7.23
C ALA A 499 21.60 -34.18 -7.49
N GLU A 500 20.41 -33.97 -6.91
CA GLU A 500 19.72 -32.67 -6.98
C GLU A 500 20.46 -31.64 -6.12
N VAL A 501 20.87 -32.02 -4.91
CA VAL A 501 21.66 -31.16 -4.01
C VAL A 501 22.94 -30.69 -4.68
N GLU A 502 23.72 -31.62 -5.24
CA GLU A 502 24.97 -31.29 -5.94
C GLU A 502 24.72 -30.36 -7.12
N ARG A 503 23.72 -30.66 -7.96
CA ARG A 503 23.38 -29.82 -9.11
C ARG A 503 22.99 -28.40 -8.68
N LEU A 504 22.18 -28.26 -7.63
CA LEU A 504 21.77 -26.95 -7.13
C LEU A 504 22.94 -26.19 -6.47
N ALA A 505 23.87 -26.90 -5.82
CA ALA A 505 25.05 -26.30 -5.20
C ALA A 505 26.02 -25.77 -6.27
N VAL A 506 26.22 -26.50 -7.37
CA VAL A 506 26.98 -26.02 -8.54
C VAL A 506 26.34 -24.74 -9.10
N MET A 507 25.00 -24.71 -9.23
CA MET A 507 24.28 -23.54 -9.73
C MET A 507 24.42 -22.32 -8.81
N GLU A 508 24.37 -22.53 -7.49
CA GLU A 508 24.57 -21.50 -6.47
C GLU A 508 25.98 -20.92 -6.52
N HIS A 509 26.98 -21.80 -6.55
CA HIS A 509 28.39 -21.46 -6.62
C HIS A 509 28.70 -20.63 -7.86
N GLU A 510 28.22 -21.06 -9.02
CA GLU A 510 28.46 -20.35 -10.27
C GLU A 510 27.78 -18.97 -10.28
N ARG A 511 26.56 -18.85 -9.74
CA ARG A 511 25.89 -17.55 -9.60
C ARG A 511 26.69 -16.62 -8.68
N TRP A 512 27.12 -17.11 -7.51
CA TRP A 512 27.95 -16.35 -6.57
C TRP A 512 29.27 -15.91 -7.21
N ARG A 513 29.94 -16.81 -7.95
CA ARG A 513 31.19 -16.52 -8.64
C ARG A 513 31.00 -15.43 -9.69
N GLN A 514 29.94 -15.49 -10.48
CA GLN A 514 29.62 -14.48 -11.49
C GLN A 514 29.36 -13.09 -10.86
N ASP A 515 28.60 -13.03 -9.76
CA ASP A 515 28.39 -11.78 -9.02
C ASP A 515 29.72 -11.19 -8.52
N ARG A 516 30.58 -12.04 -7.94
CA ARG A 516 31.90 -11.63 -7.44
C ARG A 516 32.84 -11.18 -8.55
N VAL A 517 32.88 -11.86 -9.70
CA VAL A 517 33.63 -11.41 -10.87
C VAL A 517 33.17 -10.02 -11.32
N GLY A 518 31.85 -9.78 -11.37
CA GLY A 518 31.29 -8.46 -11.70
C GLY A 518 31.70 -7.35 -10.73
N GLN A 519 32.02 -7.69 -9.49
CA GLN A 519 32.53 -6.79 -8.45
C GLN A 519 34.07 -6.68 -8.44
N GLY A 520 34.76 -7.36 -9.35
CA GLY A 520 36.21 -7.34 -9.50
C GLY A 520 36.99 -8.38 -8.69
N TRP A 521 36.31 -9.36 -8.11
CA TRP A 521 36.98 -10.42 -7.33
C TRP A 521 37.74 -11.40 -8.22
N ARG A 522 38.86 -11.91 -7.71
CA ARG A 522 39.74 -12.86 -8.41
C ARG A 522 40.11 -14.04 -7.51
N PHE A 523 40.56 -15.11 -8.14
CA PHE A 523 41.06 -16.28 -7.43
C PHE A 523 42.41 -16.03 -6.78
N ALA A 524 42.54 -16.48 -5.52
CA ALA A 524 43.81 -16.68 -4.83
C ALA A 524 43.65 -17.82 -3.80
N ALA A 525 44.75 -18.43 -3.35
CA ALA A 525 44.69 -19.50 -2.36
C ALA A 525 44.17 -19.02 -0.98
N GLU A 526 44.37 -17.76 -0.66
CA GLU A 526 43.96 -17.14 0.61
C GLU A 526 42.98 -16.00 0.35
N ARG A 527 42.14 -15.72 1.36
CA ARG A 527 41.13 -14.67 1.28
C ARG A 527 41.75 -13.33 1.67
N ASP A 528 41.60 -12.35 0.79
CA ASP A 528 42.01 -10.96 1.01
C ASP A 528 40.89 -10.05 0.50
N ASP A 529 40.11 -9.49 1.43
CA ASP A 529 38.95 -8.68 1.08
C ASP A 529 39.36 -7.29 0.55
N GLU A 530 40.54 -6.77 0.91
CA GLU A 530 41.05 -5.47 0.47
C GLU A 530 41.42 -5.54 -1.02
N HIS A 531 42.12 -6.60 -1.43
CA HIS A 531 42.50 -6.84 -2.82
C HIS A 531 41.47 -7.65 -3.62
N LYS A 532 40.31 -7.97 -3.00
CA LYS A 532 39.21 -8.76 -3.58
C LYS A 532 39.66 -10.13 -4.08
N LEU A 533 40.43 -10.84 -3.29
CA LEU A 533 40.89 -12.19 -3.57
C LEU A 533 40.14 -13.21 -2.71
N HIS A 534 39.66 -14.30 -3.32
CA HIS A 534 38.95 -15.32 -2.57
C HIS A 534 39.19 -16.74 -3.13
N PRO A 535 39.46 -17.75 -2.28
CA PRO A 535 39.71 -19.13 -2.72
C PRO A 535 38.51 -19.80 -3.39
N ALA A 536 37.29 -19.45 -2.97
CA ALA A 536 36.07 -19.93 -3.62
C ALA A 536 35.86 -19.37 -5.04
N MET A 537 36.73 -18.53 -5.60
CA MET A 537 36.63 -18.14 -7.02
C MET A 537 37.04 -19.25 -8.00
N ALA A 538 37.60 -20.36 -7.50
CA ALA A 538 37.88 -21.55 -8.31
C ALA A 538 36.60 -22.18 -8.88
N ALA A 539 36.74 -22.91 -10.00
CA ALA A 539 35.66 -23.72 -10.55
C ALA A 539 35.28 -24.85 -9.59
N TRP A 540 34.02 -25.30 -9.63
CA TRP A 540 33.48 -26.30 -8.70
C TRP A 540 34.35 -27.56 -8.51
N PRO A 541 34.90 -28.21 -9.56
CA PRO A 541 35.73 -29.39 -9.39
C PRO A 541 37.05 -29.12 -8.64
N ALA A 542 37.53 -27.87 -8.67
CA ALA A 542 38.79 -27.43 -8.06
C ALA A 542 38.59 -26.78 -6.68
N LEU A 543 37.36 -26.71 -6.17
CA LEU A 543 37.10 -26.25 -4.80
C LEU A 543 37.63 -27.25 -3.78
N ARG A 544 38.07 -26.73 -2.63
CA ARG A 544 38.39 -27.55 -1.46
C ARG A 544 37.14 -28.29 -0.97
N ASP A 545 37.32 -29.50 -0.46
CA ASP A 545 36.21 -30.33 0.03
C ASP A 545 35.37 -29.64 1.09
N GLU A 546 35.98 -28.95 2.05
CA GLU A 546 35.28 -28.18 3.07
C GLU A 546 34.33 -27.12 2.48
N MET A 547 34.76 -26.42 1.42
CA MET A 547 33.94 -25.42 0.75
C MET A 547 32.81 -26.06 -0.06
N ARG A 548 33.07 -27.21 -0.70
CA ARG A 548 32.03 -27.98 -1.38
C ARG A 548 30.97 -28.45 -0.41
N THR A 549 31.38 -29.08 0.70
CA THR A 549 30.49 -29.57 1.76
C THR A 549 29.62 -28.44 2.29
N ARG A 550 30.19 -27.27 2.56
CA ARG A 550 29.40 -26.10 2.99
C ARG A 550 28.33 -25.68 1.98
N ASN A 551 28.67 -25.62 0.69
CA ASN A 551 27.69 -25.29 -0.36
C ASN A 551 26.58 -26.36 -0.46
N LEU A 552 26.92 -27.64 -0.32
CA LEU A 552 25.95 -28.73 -0.30
C LEU A 552 25.01 -28.63 0.91
N ASP A 553 25.55 -28.33 2.09
CA ASP A 553 24.76 -28.18 3.32
C ASP A 553 23.81 -26.99 3.25
N GLU A 554 24.23 -25.86 2.68
CA GLU A 554 23.36 -24.70 2.42
C GLU A 554 22.17 -25.09 1.53
N ILE A 555 22.39 -25.89 0.49
CA ILE A 555 21.31 -26.40 -0.37
C ILE A 555 20.40 -27.40 0.35
N ARG A 556 20.95 -28.27 1.21
CA ARG A 556 20.14 -29.21 2.01
C ARG A 556 19.17 -28.49 2.94
N GLN A 557 19.48 -27.26 3.35
CA GLN A 557 18.59 -26.44 4.17
C GLN A 557 17.46 -25.77 3.37
N LEU A 558 17.54 -25.73 2.04
CA LEU A 558 16.57 -25.02 1.19
C LEU A 558 15.10 -25.44 1.45
N PRO A 559 14.73 -26.73 1.57
CA PRO A 559 13.35 -27.12 1.87
C PRO A 559 12.85 -26.53 3.19
N ALA A 560 13.71 -26.47 4.21
CA ALA A 560 13.36 -25.96 5.53
C ALA A 560 13.30 -24.41 5.56
N ILE A 561 14.16 -23.72 4.80
CA ILE A 561 14.05 -22.26 4.57
C ILE A 561 12.70 -21.94 3.93
N LEU A 562 12.32 -22.68 2.89
CA LEU A 562 11.03 -22.48 2.22
C LEU A 562 9.86 -22.78 3.15
N ALA A 563 9.96 -23.80 4.01
CA ALA A 563 8.95 -24.13 5.01
C ALA A 563 8.74 -23.01 6.03
N ASP A 564 9.81 -22.39 6.51
CA ASP A 564 9.73 -21.24 7.44
C ASP A 564 9.07 -20.01 6.77
N ALA A 565 9.19 -19.89 5.44
CA ALA A 565 8.51 -18.87 4.64
C ALA A 565 7.06 -19.24 4.26
N GLY A 566 6.56 -20.42 4.61
CA GLY A 566 5.20 -20.88 4.30
C GLY A 566 5.05 -21.64 2.98
N PHE A 567 6.16 -22.13 2.41
CA PHE A 567 6.20 -22.81 1.12
C PHE A 567 6.80 -24.21 1.21
N ARG A 568 6.53 -25.02 0.18
CA ARG A 568 7.11 -26.36 -0.02
C ARG A 568 7.52 -26.53 -1.47
N ILE A 569 8.50 -27.41 -1.68
CA ILE A 569 8.93 -27.80 -3.02
C ILE A 569 8.01 -28.92 -3.52
N VAL A 570 7.55 -28.82 -4.76
CA VAL A 570 6.70 -29.83 -5.40
C VAL A 570 7.34 -30.30 -6.70
N ARG A 571 7.47 -31.62 -6.86
CA ARG A 571 7.92 -32.25 -8.11
C ARG A 571 6.85 -32.10 -9.19
N LEU A 572 7.21 -31.55 -10.33
CA LEU A 572 6.33 -31.56 -11.49
C LEU A 572 6.36 -32.95 -12.13
N ARG A 573 5.19 -33.50 -12.45
CA ARG A 573 5.11 -34.68 -13.31
C ARG A 573 5.64 -34.27 -14.67
N THR A 574 6.69 -34.96 -15.13
CA THR A 574 7.13 -34.83 -16.53
C THR A 574 5.97 -35.28 -17.42
N PRO A 575 5.59 -34.51 -18.44
CA PRO A 575 4.57 -34.94 -19.40
C PRO A 575 4.98 -36.21 -20.14
#